data_AF-A0A2V7HLX1-F1
#
_entry.id   AF-A0A2V7HLX1-F1
#
_cell.length_a   1.000
_cell.length_b   1.000
_cell.length_c   1.000
_cell.angle_alpha   90.00
_cell.angle_beta   90.00
_cell.angle_gamma   90.00
#
_symmetry.space_group_name_H-M   'P 1'
#
loop_
_entity.id
_entity.type
_entity.pdbx_description
1 polymer ?
#
loop_
_entity_poly.entity_id
_entity_poly.type
_entity_poly.pdbx_seq_one_letter_code
_entity_poly.pdbx_strand_id
1 'polypeptide(L)'
;MPLEVPTRIPPHNLDAERAVLGAVLLEGREALPRVVEVLRASDFYTEAHRAMYQAMLTLFDRGAPVDSLTLSEELRRTDQLQFIGGPAAIALLMEEASIAPHLGSYTAIVRDMAVLRELIQTSAHIIGQAFDAKEDVQTLVDDAEKRIFSLAERRLEGSALPVGKILKNTFEYIERLYERKEHVTGVATGFEKLDLETSGFQPSDFIIIAGRPSMGKAQPLDACVKTETGWTRMGELRVGDALASIDGRESLVCGVFPQGARQVYRVSFSDGRATECCAEHLWRVHHRAWPEPRVLSTAQIATLLTKRHNRHSLWVDTPSGDAGHAEPLPVDPWLLGALLGAG
;
A
#
# COMPACT_ATOMS: atom_id res chain seq x y z
N MET A 1 -41.49 -27.15 14.16
CA MET A 1 -40.67 -27.04 15.39
C MET A 1 -40.27 -25.58 15.54
N PRO A 2 -40.57 -24.90 16.65
CA PRO A 2 -39.91 -23.63 16.93
C PRO A 2 -38.40 -23.91 17.04
N LEU A 3 -37.60 -23.12 16.33
CA LEU A 3 -36.14 -23.19 16.44
C LEU A 3 -35.79 -22.81 17.89
N GLU A 4 -35.46 -23.81 18.71
CA GLU A 4 -34.76 -23.57 19.97
C GLU A 4 -33.37 -23.03 19.60
N VAL A 5 -33.24 -21.71 19.52
CA VAL A 5 -31.93 -21.08 19.64
C VAL A 5 -31.50 -21.41 21.07
N PRO A 6 -30.51 -22.30 21.27
CA PRO A 6 -30.18 -22.75 22.61
C PRO A 6 -29.81 -21.50 23.42
N THR A 7 -30.27 -21.44 24.67
CA THR A 7 -29.90 -20.42 25.67
C THR A 7 -28.40 -20.54 25.95
N ARG A 8 -27.60 -20.11 24.97
CA ARG A 8 -26.16 -20.10 24.99
C ARG A 8 -25.73 -18.68 25.28
N ILE A 9 -24.84 -18.57 26.25
CA ILE A 9 -24.20 -17.30 26.56
C ILE A 9 -23.51 -16.81 25.28
N PRO A 10 -23.73 -15.56 24.84
CA PRO A 10 -23.08 -15.04 23.65
C PRO A 10 -21.56 -15.17 23.74
N PRO A 11 -20.85 -15.41 22.63
CA PRO A 11 -19.39 -15.53 22.63
C PRO A 11 -18.69 -14.31 23.26
N HIS A 12 -17.79 -14.56 24.20
CA HIS A 12 -17.06 -13.52 24.91
C HIS A 12 -15.75 -14.08 25.49
N ASN A 13 -14.82 -13.19 25.80
CA ASN A 13 -13.59 -13.52 26.53
C ASN A 13 -13.25 -12.35 27.47
N LEU A 14 -13.70 -12.45 28.72
CA LEU A 14 -13.52 -11.37 29.71
C LEU A 14 -12.04 -11.17 30.07
N ASP A 15 -11.22 -12.21 30.01
CA ASP A 15 -9.78 -12.12 30.33
C ASP A 15 -9.06 -11.30 29.25
N ALA A 16 -9.39 -11.55 27.97
CA ALA A 16 -8.86 -10.77 26.86
C ALA A 16 -9.32 -9.31 26.93
N GLU A 17 -10.59 -9.06 27.26
CA GLU A 17 -11.10 -7.69 27.45
C GLU A 17 -10.36 -6.95 28.56
N ARG A 18 -10.17 -7.61 29.72
CA ARG A 18 -9.46 -7.01 30.86
C ARG A 18 -7.99 -6.76 30.56
N ALA A 19 -7.32 -7.69 29.87
CA ALA A 19 -5.94 -7.51 29.42
C ALA A 19 -5.78 -6.31 28.45
N VAL A 20 -6.72 -6.13 27.50
CA VAL A 20 -6.69 -4.99 26.56
C VAL A 20 -6.90 -3.66 27.30
N LEU A 21 -7.93 -3.56 28.14
CA LEU A 21 -8.20 -2.33 28.90
C LEU A 21 -7.08 -2.00 29.89
N GLY A 22 -6.53 -3.03 30.56
CA GLY A 22 -5.39 -2.90 31.45
C GLY A 22 -4.13 -2.40 30.72
N ALA A 23 -3.81 -2.96 29.57
CA ALA A 23 -2.68 -2.51 28.75
C ALA A 23 -2.85 -1.05 28.29
N VAL A 24 -4.07 -0.65 27.92
CA VAL A 24 -4.39 0.75 27.59
C VAL A 24 -4.18 1.67 28.81
N LEU A 25 -4.48 1.22 30.03
CA LEU A 25 -4.26 2.02 31.23
C LEU A 25 -2.79 2.16 31.62
N LEU A 26 -1.96 1.13 31.35
CA LEU A 26 -0.53 1.17 31.64
C LEU A 26 0.27 1.95 30.59
N GLU A 27 -0.05 1.73 29.31
CA GLU A 27 0.72 2.22 28.17
C GLU A 27 -0.15 3.07 27.23
N GLY A 28 -1.07 3.87 27.77
CA GLY A 28 -2.12 4.55 26.99
C GLY A 28 -1.64 5.35 25.79
N ARG A 29 -0.43 5.93 25.85
CA ARG A 29 0.17 6.65 24.71
C ARG A 29 0.53 5.76 23.52
N GLU A 30 0.92 4.51 23.78
CA GLU A 30 1.42 3.57 22.77
C GLU A 30 0.39 2.48 22.43
N ALA A 31 -0.29 1.95 23.44
CA ALA A 31 -1.27 0.88 23.31
C ALA A 31 -2.57 1.37 22.66
N LEU A 32 -3.15 2.47 23.16
CA LEU A 32 -4.47 2.93 22.73
C LEU A 32 -4.56 3.18 21.21
N PRO A 33 -3.60 3.87 20.56
CA PRO A 33 -3.69 4.08 19.12
C PRO A 33 -3.74 2.79 18.30
N ARG A 34 -3.09 1.71 18.77
CA ARG A 34 -3.11 0.39 18.12
C ARG A 34 -4.43 -0.36 18.35
N VAL A 35 -5.02 -0.17 19.54
CA VAL A 35 -6.30 -0.81 19.90
C VAL A 35 -7.46 -0.13 19.17
N VAL A 36 -7.43 1.21 19.05
CA VAL A 36 -8.45 2.00 18.32
C VAL A 36 -8.54 1.60 16.85
N GLU A 37 -7.42 1.21 16.24
CA GLU A 37 -7.40 0.71 14.86
C GLU A 37 -8.21 -0.57 14.69
N VAL A 38 -8.44 -1.36 15.75
CA VAL A 38 -9.04 -2.70 15.65
C VAL A 38 -10.39 -2.83 16.38
N LEU A 39 -10.58 -2.14 17.51
CA LEU A 39 -11.73 -2.30 18.39
C LEU A 39 -12.59 -1.04 18.52
N ARG A 40 -13.90 -1.24 18.50
CA ARG A 40 -14.93 -0.26 18.86
C ARG A 40 -15.41 -0.51 20.28
N ALA A 41 -15.99 0.51 20.92
CA ALA A 41 -16.60 0.34 22.24
C ALA A 41 -17.64 -0.78 22.28
N SER A 42 -18.44 -0.96 21.24
CA SER A 42 -19.45 -2.03 21.13
C SER A 42 -18.87 -3.45 21.13
N ASP A 43 -17.56 -3.62 20.93
CA ASP A 43 -16.89 -4.93 20.85
C ASP A 43 -16.65 -5.56 22.21
N PHE A 44 -16.72 -4.78 23.27
CA PHE A 44 -16.68 -5.33 24.62
C PHE A 44 -18.02 -5.99 24.95
N TYR A 45 -17.98 -7.12 25.65
CA TYR A 45 -19.18 -7.88 25.99
C TYR A 45 -19.98 -7.21 27.11
N THR A 46 -19.29 -6.71 28.14
CA THR A 46 -19.95 -6.10 29.31
C THR A 46 -20.13 -4.61 29.10
N GLU A 47 -21.29 -4.07 29.50
CA GLU A 47 -21.55 -2.62 29.46
C GLU A 47 -20.51 -1.81 30.28
N ALA A 48 -19.98 -2.39 31.36
CA ALA A 48 -18.94 -1.76 32.14
C ALA A 48 -17.66 -1.53 31.31
N HIS A 49 -17.18 -2.57 30.61
CA HIS A 49 -16.02 -2.45 29.73
C HIS A 49 -16.26 -1.52 28.55
N ARG A 50 -17.48 -1.52 27.97
CA ARG A 50 -17.88 -0.57 26.92
C ARG A 50 -17.76 0.86 27.41
N ALA A 51 -18.31 1.16 28.59
CA ALA A 51 -18.27 2.49 29.19
C ALA A 51 -16.83 2.94 29.48
N MET A 52 -16.01 2.05 30.05
CA MET A 52 -14.59 2.33 30.30
C MET A 52 -13.84 2.66 29.01
N TYR A 53 -13.96 1.82 27.97
CA TYR A 53 -13.29 2.06 26.70
C TYR A 53 -13.79 3.35 26.02
N GLN A 54 -15.09 3.61 26.04
CA GLN A 54 -15.66 4.85 25.48
C GLN A 54 -15.12 6.10 26.19
N ALA A 55 -14.93 6.05 27.51
CA ALA A 55 -14.30 7.14 28.26
C ALA A 55 -12.81 7.29 27.89
N MET A 56 -12.08 6.19 27.70
CA MET A 56 -10.70 6.22 27.19
C MET A 56 -10.61 6.87 25.80
N LEU A 57 -11.52 6.54 24.88
CA LEU A 57 -11.61 7.17 23.55
C LEU A 57 -11.86 8.68 23.68
N THR A 58 -12.78 9.08 24.57
CA THR A 58 -13.12 10.49 24.79
C THR A 58 -11.93 11.30 25.30
N LEU A 59 -11.14 10.71 26.21
CA LEU A 59 -9.90 11.32 26.70
C LEU A 59 -8.86 11.44 25.58
N PHE A 60 -8.70 10.37 24.78
CA PHE A 60 -7.77 10.33 23.65
C PHE A 60 -8.10 11.38 22.58
N ASP A 61 -9.38 11.53 22.22
CA ASP A 61 -9.84 12.51 21.22
C ASP A 61 -9.59 13.96 21.66
N ARG A 62 -9.58 14.22 22.98
CA ARG A 62 -9.25 15.52 23.56
C ARG A 62 -7.73 15.73 23.74
N GLY A 63 -6.91 14.74 23.37
CA GLY A 63 -5.47 14.76 23.61
C GLY A 63 -5.07 14.69 25.08
N ALA A 64 -5.97 14.26 25.96
CA ALA A 64 -5.68 14.04 27.37
C ALA A 64 -4.94 12.70 27.56
N PRO A 65 -4.05 12.59 28.56
CA PRO A 65 -3.45 11.30 28.90
C PRO A 65 -4.55 10.31 29.31
N VAL A 66 -4.36 9.05 28.95
CA VAL A 66 -5.25 7.94 29.31
C VAL A 66 -4.51 7.06 30.31
N ASP A 67 -4.88 7.21 31.57
CA ASP A 67 -4.37 6.47 32.72
C ASP A 67 -5.50 6.24 33.74
N SER A 68 -5.22 5.54 34.84
CA SER A 68 -6.25 5.20 35.82
C SER A 68 -6.86 6.40 36.54
N LEU A 69 -6.08 7.48 36.73
CA LEU A 69 -6.56 8.69 37.39
C LEU A 69 -7.49 9.48 36.48
N THR A 70 -7.04 9.74 35.25
CA THR A 70 -7.81 10.47 34.23
C THR A 70 -9.07 9.73 33.83
N LEU A 71 -9.02 8.40 33.69
CA LEU A 71 -10.21 7.58 33.46
C LEU A 71 -11.20 7.67 34.62
N SER A 72 -10.71 7.57 35.86
CA SER A 72 -11.57 7.66 37.04
C SER A 72 -12.29 9.00 37.12
N GLU A 73 -11.61 10.09 36.77
CA GLU A 73 -12.19 11.43 36.78
C GLU A 73 -13.20 11.61 35.64
N GLU A 74 -12.91 11.14 34.42
CA GLU A 74 -13.84 11.21 33.30
C GLU A 74 -15.12 10.39 33.59
N LEU A 75 -14.99 9.20 34.16
CA LEU A 75 -16.13 8.37 34.55
C LEU A 75 -16.90 8.94 35.73
N ARG A 76 -16.25 9.70 36.63
CA ARG A 76 -16.94 10.44 37.70
C ARG A 76 -17.73 11.60 37.11
N ARG A 77 -17.13 12.34 36.18
CA ARG A 77 -17.75 13.47 35.48
C ARG A 77 -19.00 13.08 34.70
N THR A 78 -19.07 11.84 34.21
CA THR A 78 -20.23 11.30 33.48
C THR A 78 -21.16 10.45 34.36
N ASP A 79 -20.98 10.42 35.68
CA ASP A 79 -21.75 9.60 36.63
C ASP A 79 -21.73 8.08 36.34
N GLN A 80 -20.71 7.59 35.62
CA GLN A 80 -20.54 6.18 35.26
C GLN A 80 -19.59 5.41 36.19
N LEU A 81 -18.82 6.11 37.04
CA LEU A 81 -17.81 5.47 37.89
C LEU A 81 -18.41 4.42 38.84
N GLN A 82 -19.58 4.66 39.41
CA GLN A 82 -20.24 3.68 40.29
C GLN A 82 -20.79 2.50 39.49
N PHE A 83 -21.30 2.75 38.28
CA PHE A 83 -21.84 1.72 37.40
C PHE A 83 -20.80 0.67 37.02
N ILE A 84 -19.55 1.09 36.78
CA ILE A 84 -18.47 0.19 36.40
C ILE A 84 -17.84 -0.60 37.57
N GLY A 85 -18.32 -0.41 38.82
CA GLY A 85 -17.74 -1.02 40.02
C GLY A 85 -16.76 -0.14 40.79
N GLY A 86 -16.70 1.16 40.47
CA GLY A 86 -15.88 2.13 41.19
C GLY A 86 -14.39 2.06 40.86
N PRO A 87 -13.55 2.81 41.61
CA PRO A 87 -12.09 2.81 41.41
C PRO A 87 -11.44 1.43 41.53
N ALA A 88 -12.04 0.53 42.30
CA ALA A 88 -11.54 -0.84 42.46
C ALA A 88 -11.57 -1.63 41.14
N ALA A 89 -12.58 -1.43 40.30
CA ALA A 89 -12.65 -2.10 38.99
C ALA A 89 -11.50 -1.67 38.07
N ILE A 90 -11.13 -0.38 38.09
CA ILE A 90 -9.99 0.15 37.33
C ILE A 90 -8.67 -0.41 37.86
N ALA A 91 -8.53 -0.53 39.18
CA ALA A 91 -7.33 -1.12 39.78
C ALA A 91 -7.15 -2.59 39.40
N LEU A 92 -8.23 -3.39 39.37
CA LEU A 92 -8.19 -4.79 38.93
C LEU A 92 -7.72 -4.94 37.48
N LEU A 93 -8.15 -4.04 36.59
CA LEU A 93 -7.67 -4.03 35.20
C LEU A 93 -6.16 -3.82 35.10
N MET A 94 -5.60 -2.95 35.95
CA MET A 94 -4.16 -2.70 35.98
C MET A 94 -3.36 -3.90 36.49
N GLU A 95 -3.92 -4.69 37.40
CA GLU A 95 -3.27 -5.92 37.88
C GLU A 95 -3.23 -7.00 36.80
N GLU A 96 -4.31 -7.14 36.03
CA GLU A 96 -4.39 -8.09 34.91
C GLU A 96 -3.63 -7.63 33.65
N ALA A 97 -3.15 -6.38 33.62
CA ALA A 97 -2.43 -5.78 32.50
C ALA A 97 -1.02 -6.36 32.25
N SER A 98 -0.52 -7.25 33.12
CA SER A 98 0.80 -7.92 33.07
C SER A 98 1.07 -8.73 31.79
N ILE A 99 0.19 -8.69 30.78
CA ILE A 99 0.29 -9.46 29.54
C ILE A 99 0.37 -8.58 28.28
N ALA A 100 0.82 -7.34 28.44
CA ALA A 100 1.08 -6.36 27.36
C ALA A 100 1.86 -6.89 26.12
N PRO A 101 2.82 -7.85 26.23
CA PRO A 101 3.55 -8.37 25.07
C PRO A 101 2.66 -8.99 23.97
N HIS A 102 1.42 -9.37 24.31
CA HIS A 102 0.47 -10.00 23.39
C HIS A 102 -0.78 -9.15 23.12
N LEU A 103 -0.70 -7.82 23.31
CA LEU A 103 -1.82 -6.89 23.10
C LEU A 103 -2.55 -7.13 21.77
N GLY A 104 -1.80 -7.33 20.67
CA GLY A 104 -2.40 -7.60 19.35
C GLY A 104 -3.25 -8.89 19.32
N SER A 105 -2.79 -9.96 19.97
CA SER A 105 -3.51 -11.22 20.06
C SER A 105 -4.81 -11.09 20.87
N TYR A 106 -4.77 -10.40 22.01
CA TYR A 106 -5.98 -10.19 22.83
C TYR A 106 -6.98 -9.27 22.14
N THR A 107 -6.49 -8.22 21.48
CA THR A 107 -7.32 -7.33 20.66
C THR A 107 -8.04 -8.10 19.56
N ALA A 108 -7.34 -9.01 18.86
CA ALA A 108 -7.95 -9.87 17.86
C ALA A 108 -8.99 -10.82 18.46
N ILE A 109 -8.74 -11.41 19.63
CA ILE A 109 -9.71 -12.27 20.33
C ILE A 109 -10.99 -11.51 20.66
N VAL A 110 -10.90 -10.30 21.22
CA VAL A 110 -12.08 -9.48 21.55
C VAL A 110 -12.88 -9.15 20.30
N ARG A 111 -12.20 -8.74 19.21
CA ARG A 111 -12.81 -8.47 17.91
C ARG A 111 -13.54 -9.69 17.37
N ASP A 112 -12.89 -10.85 17.37
CA ASP A 112 -13.47 -12.07 16.80
C ASP A 112 -14.70 -12.52 17.61
N MET A 113 -14.67 -12.40 18.94
CA MET A 113 -15.84 -12.64 19.79
C MET A 113 -16.98 -11.66 19.48
N ALA A 114 -16.67 -10.39 19.25
CA ALA A 114 -17.66 -9.37 18.88
C ALA A 114 -18.33 -9.67 17.53
N VAL A 115 -17.54 -10.04 16.52
CA VAL A 115 -18.03 -10.46 15.20
C VAL A 115 -18.97 -11.66 15.32
N LEU A 116 -18.62 -12.66 16.13
CA LEU A 116 -19.49 -13.81 16.38
C LEU A 116 -20.81 -13.41 17.05
N ARG A 117 -20.78 -12.48 18.02
CA ARG A 117 -22.02 -11.97 18.64
C ARG A 117 -22.89 -11.22 17.64
N GLU A 118 -22.29 -10.38 16.81
CA GLU A 118 -22.99 -9.60 15.78
C GLU A 118 -23.60 -10.52 14.71
N LEU A 119 -22.91 -11.60 14.34
CA LEU A 119 -23.44 -12.64 13.45
C LEU A 119 -24.68 -13.31 14.05
N ILE A 120 -24.63 -13.67 15.34
CA ILE A 120 -25.77 -14.29 16.04
C ILE A 120 -26.96 -13.34 16.06
N GLN A 121 -26.73 -12.07 16.40
CA GLN A 121 -27.78 -11.04 16.43
C GLN A 121 -28.40 -10.82 15.04
N THR A 122 -27.56 -10.70 14.02
CA THR A 122 -27.99 -10.53 12.63
C THR A 122 -28.80 -11.74 12.16
N SER A 123 -28.35 -12.95 12.47
CA SER A 123 -29.06 -14.19 12.12
C SER A 123 -30.42 -14.26 12.83
N ALA A 124 -30.48 -13.94 14.12
CA ALA A 124 -31.73 -13.90 14.87
C ALA A 124 -32.71 -12.86 14.32
N HIS A 125 -32.19 -11.70 13.88
CA HIS A 125 -33.00 -10.67 13.23
C HIS A 125 -33.57 -11.15 11.89
N ILE A 126 -32.74 -11.75 11.02
CA ILE A 126 -33.18 -12.31 9.73
C ILE A 126 -34.25 -13.38 9.95
N ILE A 127 -34.06 -14.27 10.93
CA ILE A 127 -35.06 -15.29 11.30
C ILE A 127 -36.38 -14.63 11.70
N GLY A 128 -36.34 -13.60 12.56
CA GLY A 128 -37.52 -12.86 12.97
C GLY A 128 -38.26 -12.22 11.80
N GLN A 129 -37.52 -11.53 10.92
CA GLN A 129 -38.09 -10.92 9.71
C GLN A 129 -38.74 -11.96 8.78
N ALA A 130 -38.14 -13.14 8.65
CA ALA A 130 -38.68 -14.22 7.83
C ALA A 130 -40.01 -14.77 8.38
N PHE A 131 -40.18 -14.83 9.71
CA PHE A 131 -41.45 -15.24 10.33
C PHE A 131 -42.54 -14.15 10.25
N ASP A 132 -42.15 -12.88 10.38
CA ASP A 132 -43.05 -11.73 10.35
C ASP A 132 -43.28 -11.15 8.93
N ALA A 133 -42.82 -11.85 7.90
CA ALA A 133 -42.75 -11.35 6.53
C ALA A 133 -44.12 -10.89 6.00
N LYS A 134 -44.26 -9.56 5.85
CA LYS A 134 -45.37 -8.87 5.16
C LYS A 134 -44.91 -8.19 3.86
N GLU A 135 -43.61 -8.16 3.63
CA GLU A 135 -42.95 -7.51 2.49
C GLU A 135 -42.64 -8.52 1.38
N ASP A 136 -42.18 -8.02 0.24
CA ASP A 136 -41.75 -8.86 -0.87
C ASP A 136 -40.51 -9.69 -0.50
N VAL A 137 -40.51 -10.97 -0.88
CA VAL A 137 -39.47 -11.93 -0.53
C VAL A 137 -38.09 -11.51 -1.06
N GLN A 138 -38.04 -10.89 -2.24
CA GLN A 138 -36.77 -10.48 -2.84
C GLN A 138 -36.10 -9.38 -2.02
N THR A 139 -36.87 -8.40 -1.55
CA THR A 139 -36.36 -7.32 -0.69
C THR A 139 -35.78 -7.87 0.61
N LEU A 140 -36.41 -8.88 1.20
CA LEU A 140 -35.94 -9.50 2.44
C LEU A 140 -34.62 -10.26 2.23
N VAL A 141 -34.46 -10.95 1.11
CA VAL A 141 -33.20 -11.62 0.74
C VAL A 141 -32.08 -10.59 0.53
N ASP A 142 -32.35 -9.53 -0.24
CA ASP A 142 -31.36 -8.48 -0.51
C ASP A 142 -30.90 -7.78 0.78
N ASP A 143 -31.81 -7.54 1.73
CA ASP A 143 -31.47 -6.93 3.02
C ASP A 143 -30.70 -7.88 3.95
N ALA A 144 -30.98 -9.18 3.89
CA ALA A 144 -30.19 -10.18 4.60
C ALA A 144 -28.76 -10.25 4.05
N GLU A 145 -28.59 -10.25 2.73
CA GLU A 145 -27.27 -10.24 2.08
C GLU A 145 -26.44 -9.02 2.49
N LYS A 146 -27.02 -7.82 2.44
CA LYS A 146 -26.34 -6.58 2.86
C LYS A 146 -25.83 -6.65 4.29
N ARG A 147 -26.65 -7.14 5.23
CA ARG A 147 -26.29 -7.22 6.66
C ARG A 147 -25.15 -8.22 6.92
N ILE A 148 -25.19 -9.36 6.25
CA ILE A 148 -24.11 -10.36 6.35
C ILE A 148 -22.83 -9.80 5.72
N PHE A 149 -22.93 -9.10 4.59
CA PHE A 149 -21.77 -8.51 3.93
C PHE A 149 -21.10 -7.43 4.77
N SER A 150 -21.86 -6.54 5.44
CA SER A 150 -21.29 -5.50 6.31
C SER A 150 -20.47 -6.07 7.48
N LEU A 151 -20.80 -7.29 7.93
CA LEU A 151 -20.01 -7.97 8.96
C LEU A 151 -18.64 -8.44 8.43
N ALA A 152 -18.57 -8.82 7.16
CA ALA A 152 -17.33 -9.25 6.52
C ALA A 152 -16.35 -8.08 6.29
N GLU A 153 -16.86 -6.89 5.93
CA GLU A 153 -16.06 -5.67 5.78
C GLU A 153 -15.40 -5.24 7.08
N ARG A 154 -16.06 -5.49 8.21
CA ARG A 154 -15.53 -5.17 9.55
C ARG A 154 -14.20 -5.85 9.87
N ARG A 155 -13.89 -6.98 9.22
CA ARG A 155 -12.60 -7.68 9.34
C ARG A 155 -11.46 -6.94 8.60
N LEU A 156 -11.79 -6.09 7.63
CA LEU A 156 -10.86 -5.33 6.79
C LEU A 156 -10.64 -3.88 7.30
N GLU A 157 -11.60 -3.32 8.04
CA GLU A 157 -11.54 -1.95 8.59
C GLU A 157 -10.48 -1.72 9.67
N GLY A 158 -9.76 -2.77 10.10
CA GLY A 158 -8.62 -2.72 11.02
C GLY A 158 -7.42 -1.86 10.57
N SER A 159 -7.55 -1.13 9.46
CA SER A 159 -6.50 -0.38 8.76
C SER A 159 -6.85 1.10 8.53
N ALA A 160 -7.99 1.58 9.05
CA ALA A 160 -8.38 2.98 8.92
C ALA A 160 -7.55 3.87 9.85
N LEU A 161 -6.40 4.34 9.36
CA LEU A 161 -5.58 5.34 10.07
C LEU A 161 -6.36 6.65 10.19
N PRO A 162 -6.47 7.26 11.39
CA PRO A 162 -7.07 8.58 11.55
C PRO A 162 -6.38 9.59 10.64
N VAL A 163 -7.16 10.37 9.89
CA VAL A 163 -6.65 11.38 8.94
C VAL A 163 -5.64 12.32 9.61
N GLY A 164 -5.81 12.66 10.88
CA GLY A 164 -4.86 13.48 11.65
C GLY A 164 -3.44 12.89 11.77
N LYS A 165 -3.31 11.57 11.89
CA LYS A 165 -1.99 10.89 11.89
C LYS A 165 -1.35 10.91 10.51
N ILE A 166 -2.16 10.71 9.45
CA ILE A 166 -1.70 10.82 8.06
C ILE A 166 -1.18 12.23 7.82
N LEU A 167 -1.98 13.25 8.17
CA LEU A 167 -1.62 14.65 7.95
C LEU A 167 -0.31 15.03 8.61
N LYS A 168 -0.03 14.59 9.85
CA LYS A 168 1.25 14.91 10.50
C LYS A 168 2.45 14.33 9.75
N ASN A 169 2.39 13.05 9.38
CA ASN A 169 3.45 12.39 8.62
C ASN A 169 3.59 12.99 7.21
N THR A 170 2.47 13.38 6.58
CA THR A 170 2.45 14.06 5.28
C THR A 170 3.05 15.46 5.36
N PHE A 171 2.79 16.23 6.42
CA PHE A 171 3.38 17.55 6.63
C PHE A 171 4.89 17.46 6.86
N GLU A 172 5.35 16.55 7.73
CA GLU A 172 6.78 16.32 7.95
C GLU A 172 7.49 15.86 6.66
N TYR A 173 6.80 15.08 5.80
CA TYR A 173 7.31 14.70 4.48
C TYR A 173 7.40 15.89 3.52
N ILE A 174 6.36 16.73 3.46
CA ILE A 174 6.34 17.95 2.63
C ILE A 174 7.42 18.94 3.08
N GLU A 175 7.63 19.12 4.39
CA GLU A 175 8.68 19.99 4.92
C GLU A 175 10.08 19.50 4.52
N ARG A 176 10.35 18.20 4.62
CA ARG A 176 11.61 17.61 4.13
C ARG A 176 11.83 17.82 2.63
N LEU A 177 10.77 17.70 1.84
CA LEU A 177 10.83 17.96 0.39
C LEU A 177 11.11 19.43 0.09
N TYR A 178 10.49 20.35 0.85
CA TYR A 178 10.71 21.78 0.70
C TYR A 178 12.15 22.20 1.11
N GLU A 179 12.69 21.63 2.19
CA GLU A 179 14.05 21.92 2.67
C GLU A 179 15.15 21.46 1.71
N ARG A 180 14.94 20.34 1.01
CA ARG A 180 15.94 19.78 0.08
C ARG A 180 16.09 20.54 -1.23
N LYS A 181 15.13 21.42 -1.60
CA LYS A 181 15.09 22.13 -2.90
C LYS A 181 15.24 21.21 -4.12
N GLU A 182 14.95 19.92 -3.98
CA GLU A 182 15.02 18.95 -5.06
C GLU A 182 13.65 18.85 -5.74
N HIS A 183 13.64 18.98 -7.07
CA HIS A 183 12.41 18.92 -7.88
C HIS A 183 11.84 17.49 -8.02
N VAL A 184 12.59 16.47 -7.61
CA VAL A 184 12.23 15.06 -7.75
C VAL A 184 12.06 14.46 -6.34
N THR A 185 10.83 14.10 -5.98
CA THR A 185 10.46 13.58 -4.66
C THR A 185 10.57 12.06 -4.57
N GLY A 186 10.57 11.38 -5.73
CA GLY A 186 10.74 9.94 -5.90
C GLY A 186 12.08 9.55 -6.53
N VAL A 187 12.16 8.33 -7.06
CA VAL A 187 13.34 7.85 -7.79
C VAL A 187 13.37 8.48 -9.18
N ALA A 188 14.44 9.23 -9.50
CA ALA A 188 14.59 9.88 -10.80
C ALA A 188 14.70 8.84 -11.93
N THR A 189 13.95 9.04 -13.02
CA THR A 189 13.98 8.20 -14.22
C THR A 189 15.13 8.54 -15.15
N GLY A 190 15.71 9.75 -15.01
CA GLY A 190 16.74 10.27 -15.90
C GLY A 190 16.17 10.91 -17.18
N PHE A 191 14.85 10.92 -17.35
CA PHE A 191 14.17 11.68 -18.39
C PHE A 191 13.60 12.96 -17.79
N GLU A 192 14.27 14.10 -17.99
CA GLU A 192 13.93 15.39 -17.37
C GLU A 192 12.44 15.76 -17.43
N LYS A 193 11.80 15.58 -18.60
CA LYS A 193 10.37 15.86 -18.75
C LYS A 193 9.48 14.90 -18.00
N LEU A 194 9.85 13.62 -17.94
CA LEU A 194 9.06 12.64 -17.19
C LEU A 194 9.20 12.91 -15.69
N ASP A 195 10.42 13.18 -15.22
CA ASP A 195 10.69 13.51 -13.83
C ASP A 195 10.05 14.83 -13.40
N LEU A 196 9.91 15.81 -14.30
CA LEU A 196 9.18 17.05 -14.01
C LEU A 196 7.67 16.78 -13.83
N GLU A 197 7.10 15.89 -14.64
CA GLU A 197 5.66 15.59 -14.62
C GLU A 197 5.30 14.61 -13.49
N THR A 198 6.18 13.67 -13.16
CA THR A 198 5.93 12.64 -12.12
C THR A 198 6.59 12.96 -10.79
N SER A 199 7.50 13.94 -10.74
CA SER A 199 8.41 14.15 -9.60
C SER A 199 9.25 12.90 -9.28
N GLY A 200 9.54 12.08 -10.30
CA GLY A 200 10.16 10.76 -10.16
C GLY A 200 9.17 9.66 -9.77
N PHE A 201 9.63 8.42 -9.75
CA PHE A 201 8.81 7.27 -9.37
C PHE A 201 8.66 7.20 -7.84
N GLN A 202 7.43 7.30 -7.34
CA GLN A 202 7.21 7.37 -5.90
C GLN A 202 7.26 5.98 -5.25
N PRO A 203 7.76 5.87 -4.01
CA PRO A 203 7.62 4.65 -3.23
C PRO A 203 6.14 4.26 -3.10
N SER A 204 5.86 2.96 -3.22
CA SER A 204 4.50 2.38 -3.20
C SER A 204 3.63 2.60 -4.45
N ASP A 205 4.13 3.30 -5.48
CA ASP A 205 3.44 3.32 -6.78
C ASP A 205 3.56 1.98 -7.50
N PHE A 206 2.45 1.51 -8.07
CA PHE A 206 2.45 0.43 -9.05
C PHE A 206 2.46 1.02 -10.47
N ILE A 207 3.63 1.06 -11.09
CA ILE A 207 3.85 1.77 -12.35
C ILE A 207 3.69 0.81 -13.53
N ILE A 208 2.65 1.01 -14.34
CA ILE A 208 2.39 0.22 -15.53
C ILE A 208 2.81 0.98 -16.79
N ILE A 209 3.87 0.51 -17.46
CA ILE A 209 4.27 1.04 -18.78
C ILE A 209 3.48 0.31 -19.88
N ALA A 210 2.21 0.68 -20.03
CA ALA A 210 1.31 0.10 -21.03
C ALA A 210 1.40 0.81 -22.39
N GLY A 211 0.91 0.14 -23.43
CA GLY A 211 0.80 0.68 -24.78
C GLY A 211 0.67 -0.44 -25.79
N ARG A 212 0.22 -0.09 -26.99
CA ARG A 212 -0.21 -1.08 -27.98
C ARG A 212 0.97 -1.96 -28.42
N PRO A 213 0.71 -3.18 -28.93
CA PRO A 213 1.68 -3.89 -29.75
C PRO A 213 2.26 -2.92 -30.78
N SER A 214 3.56 -3.01 -31.06
CA SER A 214 4.25 -2.08 -31.97
C SER A 214 4.52 -0.67 -31.44
N MET A 215 4.56 -0.46 -30.12
CA MET A 215 4.90 0.84 -29.49
C MET A 215 6.18 0.82 -28.65
N GLY A 216 7.19 0.03 -29.01
CA GLY A 216 8.55 0.18 -28.49
C GLY A 216 8.87 -0.40 -27.09
N LYS A 217 8.06 -1.34 -26.57
CA LYS A 217 8.29 -2.01 -25.26
C LYS A 217 9.15 -3.28 -25.33
N ALA A 218 9.53 -3.70 -26.52
CA ALA A 218 10.20 -4.98 -26.74
C ALA A 218 11.72 -4.84 -26.51
N GLN A 219 12.27 -5.70 -25.66
CA GLN A 219 13.71 -5.94 -25.50
C GLN A 219 14.11 -7.21 -26.26
N PRO A 220 15.31 -7.27 -26.86
CA PRO A 220 15.79 -8.49 -27.49
C PRO A 220 16.11 -9.55 -26.41
N LEU A 221 16.02 -10.83 -26.77
CA LEU A 221 16.15 -11.94 -25.81
C LEU A 221 17.57 -12.08 -25.24
N ASP A 222 18.57 -11.49 -25.88
CA ASP A 222 19.95 -11.45 -25.43
C ASP A 222 20.28 -10.21 -24.58
N ALA A 223 19.33 -9.28 -24.39
CA ALA A 223 19.50 -8.16 -23.47
C ALA A 223 19.79 -8.68 -22.06
N CYS A 224 20.80 -8.12 -21.41
CA CYS A 224 21.15 -8.49 -20.04
C CYS A 224 20.19 -7.84 -19.05
N VAL A 225 19.65 -8.64 -18.13
CA VAL A 225 18.82 -8.24 -17.01
C VAL A 225 19.56 -8.62 -15.72
N LYS A 226 19.61 -7.70 -14.75
CA LYS A 226 20.26 -7.94 -13.46
C LYS A 226 19.29 -8.67 -12.53
N THR A 227 19.68 -9.85 -12.06
CA THR A 227 19.02 -10.62 -10.99
C THR A 227 19.78 -10.42 -9.68
N GLU A 228 19.23 -10.91 -8.57
CA GLU A 228 19.94 -10.87 -7.28
C GLU A 228 21.22 -11.73 -7.27
N THR A 229 21.29 -12.74 -8.14
CA THR A 229 22.40 -13.69 -8.20
C THR A 229 23.40 -13.39 -9.32
N GLY A 230 23.13 -12.40 -10.18
CA GLY A 230 24.04 -12.00 -11.25
C GLY A 230 23.34 -11.39 -12.47
N TRP A 231 24.02 -11.41 -13.62
CA TRP A 231 23.42 -11.00 -14.89
C TRP A 231 22.88 -12.23 -15.63
N THR A 232 21.64 -12.13 -16.07
CA THR A 232 20.94 -13.16 -16.85
C THR A 232 20.41 -12.56 -18.14
N ARG A 233 20.28 -13.36 -19.20
CA ARG A 233 19.66 -12.87 -20.44
C ARG A 233 18.15 -12.80 -20.32
N MET A 234 17.54 -11.80 -20.95
CA MET A 234 16.10 -11.59 -20.97
C MET A 234 15.32 -12.85 -21.41
N GLY A 235 15.85 -13.62 -22.35
CA GLY A 235 15.23 -14.86 -22.83
C GLY A 235 15.42 -16.08 -21.92
N GLU A 236 16.27 -15.98 -20.91
CA GLU A 236 16.51 -17.05 -19.92
C GLU A 236 15.65 -16.90 -18.67
N LEU A 237 15.00 -15.73 -18.51
CA LEU A 237 14.11 -15.44 -17.38
C LEU A 237 12.86 -16.32 -17.39
N ARG A 238 12.50 -16.79 -16.20
CA ARG A 238 11.36 -17.66 -15.94
C ARG A 238 10.44 -17.01 -14.90
N VAL A 239 9.18 -17.41 -14.93
CA VAL A 239 8.22 -17.01 -13.90
C VAL A 239 8.72 -17.48 -12.54
N GLY A 240 8.81 -16.55 -11.59
CA GLY A 240 9.36 -16.77 -10.25
C GLY A 240 10.82 -16.35 -10.07
N ASP A 241 11.55 -15.98 -11.12
CA ASP A 241 12.91 -15.46 -10.97
C ASP A 241 12.89 -14.10 -10.25
N ALA A 242 13.81 -13.91 -9.29
CA ALA A 242 14.00 -12.66 -8.56
C ALA A 242 14.97 -11.72 -9.30
N LEU A 243 14.46 -10.56 -9.70
CA LEU A 243 15.20 -9.49 -10.34
C LEU A 243 15.78 -8.54 -9.28
N ALA A 244 16.95 -7.98 -9.56
CA ALA A 244 17.55 -6.98 -8.70
C ALA A 244 16.67 -5.71 -8.71
N SER A 245 16.09 -5.40 -7.55
CA SER A 245 15.29 -4.19 -7.36
C SER A 245 16.13 -3.08 -6.76
N ILE A 246 15.82 -1.83 -7.12
CA ILE A 246 16.54 -0.65 -6.63
C ILE A 246 16.34 -0.40 -5.13
N ASP A 247 15.29 -0.96 -4.54
CA ASP A 247 14.96 -0.89 -3.12
C ASP A 247 15.48 -2.09 -2.30
N GLY A 248 16.23 -3.00 -2.94
CA GLY A 248 16.78 -4.19 -2.30
C GLY A 248 15.75 -5.26 -1.93
N ARG A 249 14.50 -5.15 -2.40
CA ARG A 249 13.45 -6.15 -2.20
C ARG A 249 13.32 -7.08 -3.40
N GLU A 250 12.75 -8.26 -3.18
CA GLU A 250 12.52 -9.24 -4.24
C GLU A 250 11.49 -8.72 -5.26
N SER A 251 11.92 -8.49 -6.51
CA SER A 251 11.02 -8.25 -7.64
C SER A 251 10.88 -9.51 -8.47
N LEU A 252 9.72 -10.16 -8.44
CA LEU A 252 9.52 -11.46 -9.10
C LEU A 252 9.00 -11.31 -10.52
N VAL A 253 9.52 -12.13 -11.44
CA VAL A 253 8.95 -12.29 -12.78
C VAL A 253 7.58 -12.98 -12.67
N CYS A 254 6.50 -12.25 -12.88
CA CYS A 254 5.14 -12.79 -12.74
C CYS A 254 4.60 -13.50 -14.00
N GLY A 255 5.24 -13.33 -15.16
CA GLY A 255 4.75 -13.89 -16.42
C GLY A 255 5.73 -13.70 -17.59
N VAL A 256 5.78 -14.67 -18.50
CA VAL A 256 6.58 -14.61 -19.73
C VAL A 256 5.66 -14.76 -20.94
N PHE A 257 5.64 -13.77 -21.84
CA PHE A 257 4.74 -13.70 -22.99
C PHE A 257 5.52 -13.63 -24.31
N PRO A 258 5.87 -14.78 -24.91
CA PRO A 258 6.71 -14.81 -26.12
C PRO A 258 6.02 -14.09 -27.28
N GLN A 259 6.73 -13.15 -27.91
CA GLN A 259 6.22 -12.28 -28.97
C GLN A 259 6.49 -12.81 -30.40
N GLY A 260 7.06 -14.01 -30.51
CA GLY A 260 7.48 -14.63 -31.77
C GLY A 260 8.77 -14.04 -32.35
N ALA A 261 9.14 -14.47 -33.55
CA ALA A 261 10.25 -13.89 -34.30
C ALA A 261 9.86 -12.50 -34.81
N ARG A 262 10.61 -11.47 -34.42
CA ARG A 262 10.43 -10.10 -34.88
C ARG A 262 11.66 -9.62 -35.62
N GLN A 263 11.45 -8.81 -36.66
CA GLN A 263 12.55 -8.19 -37.38
C GLN A 263 13.20 -7.11 -36.51
N VAL A 264 14.49 -7.27 -36.24
CA VAL A 264 15.31 -6.33 -35.48
C VAL A 264 16.23 -5.58 -36.43
N TYR A 265 16.38 -4.28 -36.19
CA TYR A 265 17.30 -3.40 -36.91
C TYR A 265 18.36 -2.90 -35.93
N ARG A 266 19.63 -2.92 -36.36
CA ARG A 266 20.68 -2.13 -35.73
C ARG A 266 20.61 -0.71 -36.29
N VAL A 267 20.25 0.25 -35.45
CA VAL A 267 20.16 1.67 -35.79
C VAL A 267 21.45 2.35 -35.35
N SER A 268 22.19 2.89 -36.32
CA SER A 268 23.42 3.65 -36.08
C SER A 268 23.17 5.15 -36.25
N PHE A 269 23.63 5.93 -35.29
CA PHE A 269 23.51 7.38 -35.28
C PHE A 269 24.78 8.04 -35.82
N SER A 270 24.66 9.31 -36.23
CA SER A 270 25.79 10.08 -36.78
C SER A 270 26.89 10.37 -35.76
N ASP A 271 26.60 10.26 -34.47
CA ASP A 271 27.56 10.42 -33.37
C ASP A 271 28.36 9.13 -33.08
N GLY A 272 28.16 8.07 -33.87
CA GLY A 272 28.83 6.78 -33.73
C GLY A 272 28.16 5.82 -32.76
N ARG A 273 27.13 6.24 -32.03
CA ARG A 273 26.35 5.34 -31.16
C ARG A 273 25.47 4.43 -31.99
N ALA A 274 25.11 3.27 -31.43
CA ALA A 274 24.17 2.36 -32.06
C ALA A 274 23.27 1.69 -31.02
N THR A 275 22.07 1.31 -31.45
CA THR A 275 21.12 0.54 -30.64
C THR A 275 20.39 -0.48 -31.51
N GLU A 276 19.84 -1.50 -30.87
CA GLU A 276 19.08 -2.55 -31.54
C GLU A 276 17.61 -2.42 -31.14
N CYS A 277 16.73 -2.39 -32.14
CA CYS A 277 15.31 -2.18 -31.90
C CYS A 277 14.46 -2.91 -32.94
N CYS A 278 13.22 -3.24 -32.57
CA CYS A 278 12.29 -3.88 -33.50
C CYS A 278 11.87 -2.92 -34.63
N ALA A 279 11.44 -3.49 -35.76
CA ALA A 279 10.88 -2.77 -36.92
C ALA A 279 9.78 -1.76 -36.56
N GLU A 280 9.05 -2.07 -35.50
CA GLU A 280 7.90 -1.33 -34.99
C GLU A 280 8.25 -0.28 -33.92
N HIS A 281 9.49 -0.23 -33.45
CA HIS A 281 9.88 0.75 -32.43
C HIS A 281 9.64 2.17 -32.93
N LEU A 282 8.99 3.00 -32.09
CA LEU A 282 8.55 4.34 -32.48
C LEU A 282 9.58 5.39 -32.05
N TRP A 283 9.94 6.24 -32.99
CA TRP A 283 10.87 7.34 -32.80
C TRP A 283 10.16 8.66 -33.03
N ARG A 284 10.49 9.67 -32.23
CA ARG A 284 10.20 11.06 -32.58
C ARG A 284 11.24 11.52 -33.61
N VAL A 285 10.80 11.67 -34.85
CA VAL A 285 11.66 12.00 -35.99
C VAL A 285 11.33 13.40 -36.47
N HIS A 286 12.37 14.19 -36.65
CA HIS A 286 12.32 15.51 -37.25
C HIS A 286 12.75 15.43 -38.71
N HIS A 287 12.21 16.32 -39.53
CA HIS A 287 12.63 16.46 -40.91
C HIS A 287 12.64 17.92 -41.30
N ARG A 288 13.63 18.35 -42.09
CA ARG A 288 13.81 19.75 -42.49
C ARG A 288 12.58 20.38 -43.17
N ALA A 289 11.76 19.57 -43.84
CA ALA A 289 10.55 20.02 -44.53
C ALA A 289 9.25 19.83 -43.72
N TRP A 290 9.31 19.33 -42.48
CA TRP A 290 8.12 19.17 -41.65
C TRP A 290 7.98 20.36 -40.69
N PRO A 291 6.77 20.93 -40.55
CA PRO A 291 6.53 22.01 -39.59
C PRO A 291 6.64 21.52 -38.13
N GLU A 292 6.35 20.24 -37.90
CA GLU A 292 6.42 19.60 -36.58
C GLU A 292 7.01 18.19 -36.69
N PRO A 293 7.67 17.68 -35.62
CA PRO A 293 8.17 16.31 -35.57
C PRO A 293 7.05 15.28 -35.64
N ARG A 294 7.37 14.11 -36.20
CA ARG A 294 6.41 13.01 -36.38
C ARG A 294 6.90 11.77 -35.66
N VAL A 295 5.96 10.98 -35.15
CA VAL A 295 6.27 9.66 -34.58
C VAL A 295 6.25 8.63 -35.69
N LEU A 296 7.39 7.99 -35.96
CA LEU A 296 7.56 7.00 -37.03
C LEU A 296 8.17 5.71 -36.49
N SER A 297 7.80 4.57 -37.07
CA SER A 297 8.43 3.29 -36.75
C SER A 297 9.80 3.14 -37.41
N THR A 298 10.66 2.29 -36.85
CA THR A 298 11.97 1.94 -37.43
C THR A 298 11.86 1.51 -38.90
N ALA A 299 10.83 0.72 -39.25
CA ALA A 299 10.57 0.28 -40.62
C ALA A 299 10.19 1.46 -41.55
N GLN A 300 9.38 2.40 -41.06
CA GLN A 300 9.03 3.60 -41.81
C GLN A 300 10.26 4.49 -42.04
N ILE A 301 11.12 4.64 -41.04
CA ILE A 301 12.38 5.39 -41.14
C ILE A 301 13.32 4.71 -42.13
N ALA A 302 13.51 3.39 -42.02
CA ALA A 302 14.32 2.61 -42.97
C ALA A 302 13.86 2.81 -44.42
N THR A 303 12.53 2.81 -44.64
CA THR A 303 11.93 3.10 -45.94
C THR A 303 12.25 4.53 -46.40
N LEU A 304 12.14 5.53 -45.53
CA LEU A 304 12.46 6.92 -45.88
C LEU A 304 13.93 7.11 -46.23
N LEU A 305 14.85 6.43 -45.53
CA LEU A 305 16.31 6.50 -45.75
C LEU A 305 16.77 5.85 -47.06
N THR A 306 15.92 5.05 -47.72
CA THR A 306 16.20 4.56 -49.09
C THR A 306 16.34 5.73 -50.08
N LYS A 307 15.64 6.84 -49.84
CA LYS A 307 15.70 8.05 -50.68
C LYS A 307 16.92 8.90 -50.30
N ARG A 308 17.80 9.15 -51.27
CA ARG A 308 19.10 9.82 -51.05
C ARG A 308 19.00 11.20 -50.40
N HIS A 309 17.95 11.96 -50.69
CA HIS A 309 17.71 13.29 -50.09
C HIS A 309 17.33 13.24 -48.60
N ASN A 310 16.77 12.12 -48.13
CA ASN A 310 16.32 12.00 -46.74
C ASN A 310 17.43 11.65 -45.75
N ARG A 311 18.59 11.20 -46.24
CA ARG A 311 19.70 10.69 -45.40
C ARG A 311 20.37 11.76 -44.54
N HIS A 312 20.23 13.02 -44.91
CA HIS A 312 20.81 14.16 -44.19
C HIS A 312 19.75 15.15 -43.67
N SER A 313 18.47 14.86 -43.89
CA SER A 313 17.36 15.76 -43.51
C SER A 313 16.51 15.21 -42.38
N LEU A 314 16.71 13.94 -41.98
CA LEU A 314 16.06 13.31 -40.84
C LEU A 314 17.00 13.31 -39.63
N TRP A 315 16.48 13.67 -38.46
CA TRP A 315 17.18 13.49 -37.20
C TRP A 315 16.19 13.07 -36.10
N VAL A 316 16.72 12.44 -35.06
CA VAL A 316 15.98 12.14 -33.82
C VAL A 316 16.60 12.93 -32.68
N ASP A 317 15.83 13.16 -31.62
CA ASP A 317 16.36 13.78 -30.42
C ASP A 317 17.38 12.81 -29.78
N THR A 318 18.66 13.20 -29.76
CA THR A 318 19.67 12.47 -28.99
C THR A 318 19.47 12.76 -27.51
N PRO A 319 19.56 11.76 -26.61
CA PRO A 319 19.55 12.04 -25.18
C PRO A 319 20.71 13.01 -24.86
N SER A 320 20.36 14.20 -24.38
CA SER A 320 21.32 15.17 -23.86
C SER A 320 21.59 14.82 -22.41
N GLY A 321 22.81 14.34 -22.14
CA GLY A 321 23.30 14.10 -20.80
C GLY A 321 24.75 13.64 -20.89
N ASP A 322 25.69 14.52 -20.54
CA ASP A 322 27.00 14.09 -20.06
C ASP A 322 26.79 13.49 -18.67
N ALA A 323 26.13 12.33 -18.60
CA ALA A 323 26.08 11.54 -17.38
C ALA A 323 27.37 10.70 -17.31
N GLY A 324 28.48 11.39 -17.09
CA GLY A 324 29.81 10.81 -16.96
C GLY A 324 30.85 11.92 -16.82
N HIS A 325 31.41 12.08 -15.63
CA HIS A 325 32.60 12.92 -15.46
C HIS A 325 33.81 12.18 -16.05
N ALA A 326 34.57 12.86 -16.93
CA ALA A 326 35.85 12.35 -17.45
C ALA A 326 37.00 12.52 -16.45
N GLU A 327 36.72 13.12 -15.29
CA GLU A 327 37.71 13.27 -14.22
C GLU A 327 37.99 11.91 -13.58
N PRO A 328 39.28 11.55 -13.36
CA PRO A 328 39.62 10.37 -12.59
C PRO A 328 39.05 10.56 -11.18
N LEU A 329 38.01 9.79 -10.86
CA LEU A 329 37.41 9.82 -9.54
C LEU A 329 38.44 9.34 -8.51
N PRO A 330 38.50 9.95 -7.31
CA PRO A 330 39.47 9.57 -6.28
C PRO A 330 39.34 8.11 -5.85
N VAL A 331 38.17 7.51 -6.09
CA VAL A 331 37.83 6.12 -5.80
C VAL A 331 37.09 5.59 -7.01
N ASP A 332 37.48 4.41 -7.50
CA ASP A 332 36.78 3.76 -8.60
C ASP A 332 35.30 3.56 -8.21
N PRO A 333 34.33 3.85 -9.10
CA PRO A 333 32.90 3.72 -8.80
C PRO A 333 32.52 2.36 -8.21
N TRP A 334 33.18 1.28 -8.61
CA TRP A 334 32.97 -0.07 -8.07
C TRP A 334 33.48 -0.21 -6.64
N LEU A 335 34.61 0.42 -6.33
CA LEU A 335 35.18 0.45 -4.99
C LEU A 335 34.33 1.29 -4.04
N LEU A 336 33.78 2.42 -4.52
CA LEU A 336 32.84 3.23 -3.76
C LEU A 336 31.53 2.47 -3.48
N GLY A 337 31.01 1.74 -4.47
CA GLY A 337 29.85 0.86 -4.30
C GLY A 337 30.07 -0.24 -3.26
N ALA A 338 31.24 -0.89 -3.28
CA ALA A 338 31.61 -1.90 -2.28
C ALA A 338 31.76 -1.33 -0.86
N LEU A 339 32.26 -0.10 -0.72
CA LEU A 339 32.45 0.58 0.58
C LEU A 339 31.14 1.09 1.19
N LEU A 340 30.17 1.47 0.36
CA LEU A 340 28.86 1.96 0.81
C LEU A 340 27.88 0.84 1.22
N GLY A 341 28.29 -0.42 1.14
CA GLY A 341 27.61 -1.53 1.80
C GLY A 341 26.34 -2.00 1.12
N ALA A 342 26.45 -2.39 -0.16
CA ALA A 342 25.58 -3.38 -0.79
C ALA A 342 26.38 -4.04 -1.92
N GLY A 343 26.96 -5.22 -1.63
CA GLY A 343 27.55 -6.08 -2.65
C GLY A 343 26.50 -6.58 -3.65
#